data_AF-A0A820KJ99-F1
#
_entry.id   AF-A0A820KJ99-F1
#
_cell.length_a   1.000
_cell.length_b   1.000
_cell.length_c   1.000
_cell.angle_alpha   90.00
_cell.angle_beta   90.00
_cell.angle_gamma   90.00
#
_symmetry.space_group_name_H-M   'P 1'
#
loop_
_entity.id
_entity.type
_entity.pdbx_description
1 polymer ?
#
loop_
_entity_poly.entity_id
_entity_poly.type
_entity_poly.pdbx_seq_one_letter_code
_entity_poly.pdbx_strand_id
1 'polypeptide(L)' 'MTEAFVILTSEIQAKSPDISFINSNKQKPLLVADDYTFKLNKATTTTKYWICTIKDCTH' A
#
# COMPACT_ATOMS: atom_id res chain seq x y z
N MET A 1 39.70 15.87 22.95
CA MET A 1 39.51 16.18 21.51
C MET A 1 38.79 14.98 20.92
N THR A 2 37.45 15.08 20.87
CA THR A 2 36.64 15.37 19.66
C THR A 2 36.60 14.14 18.73
N GLU A 3 35.46 13.62 18.26
CA GLU A 3 34.08 14.09 18.18
C GLU A 3 33.12 12.88 18.08
N ALA A 4 31.90 13.07 18.55
CA ALA A 4 30.81 12.11 18.44
C ALA A 4 30.36 11.97 16.97
N PHE A 5 30.32 10.74 16.47
CA PHE A 5 29.69 10.44 15.17
C PHE A 5 28.23 10.05 15.43
N VAL A 6 27.37 11.06 15.51
CA VAL A 6 25.92 10.88 15.49
C VAL A 6 25.55 10.39 14.09
N ILE A 7 25.49 9.07 13.90
CA ILE A 7 24.85 8.51 12.71
C ILE A 7 23.36 8.82 12.82
N LEU A 8 22.99 9.84 12.06
CA LEU A 8 21.67 10.15 11.52
C LEU A 8 20.72 8.97 11.67
N THR A 9 19.80 9.08 12.62
CA THR A 9 18.53 8.37 12.51
C THR A 9 17.87 8.89 11.25
N SER A 10 18.13 8.25 10.11
CA SER A 10 17.27 8.35 8.94
C SER A 10 15.90 7.97 9.45
N GLU A 11 15.03 8.97 9.61
CA GLU A 11 13.65 8.78 9.97
C GLU A 11 13.09 7.72 9.03
N ILE A 12 12.84 6.51 9.54
CA ILE A 12 12.02 5.53 8.85
C ILE A 12 10.62 6.13 8.93
N GLN A 13 10.35 7.13 8.11
CA GLN A 13 9.02 7.66 7.90
C GLN A 13 8.26 6.51 7.24
N ALA A 14 7.61 5.68 8.05
CA ALA A 14 6.68 4.66 7.59
C ALA A 14 5.54 5.40 6.89
N LYS A 15 5.76 5.74 5.62
CA LYS A 15 4.76 6.39 4.79
C LYS A 15 3.65 5.38 4.63
N SER A 16 2.56 5.60 5.37
CA SER A 16 1.35 4.83 5.15
C SER A 16 0.90 5.08 3.71
N PRO A 17 0.64 4.03 2.93
CA PRO A 17 0.12 4.19 1.58
C PRO A 17 -1.16 5.03 1.64
N ASP A 18 -1.31 5.99 0.72
CA ASP A 18 -2.58 6.71 0.59
C ASP A 18 -3.63 5.74 0.06
N ILE A 19 -4.60 5.39 0.90
CA ILE A 19 -5.59 4.36 0.61
C ILE A 19 -6.93 5.01 0.31
N SER A 20 -7.46 4.75 -0.88
CA SER A 20 -8.82 5.14 -1.25
C SER A 20 -9.60 3.96 -1.84
N PHE A 21 -10.92 4.00 -1.67
CA PHE A 21 -11.82 2.99 -2.22
C PHE A 21 -12.68 3.62 -3.31
N ILE A 22 -12.68 3.01 -4.49
CA ILE A 22 -13.51 3.43 -5.61
C ILE A 22 -14.44 2.30 -6.02
N ASN A 23 -15.60 2.65 -6.56
CA ASN A 23 -16.53 1.69 -7.12
C ASN A 23 -16.21 1.47 -8.59
N SER A 24 -15.98 0.22 -8.99
CA SER A 24 -15.93 -0.14 -10.41
C SER A 24 -17.32 0.00 -11.05
N ASN A 25 -17.37 0.16 -12.38
CA ASN A 25 -18.62 0.13 -13.16
C ASN A 25 -19.46 -1.14 -12.95
N LYS A 26 -18.84 -2.23 -12.45
CA LYS A 26 -19.53 -3.47 -12.06
C LYS A 26 -19.96 -3.50 -10.59
N GLN A 27 -20.03 -2.35 -9.92
CA GLN A 27 -20.32 -2.19 -8.48
C GLN A 27 -19.39 -2.97 -7.55
N LYS A 28 -18.23 -3.42 -8.02
CA LYS A 28 -17.23 -4.09 -7.18
C LYS A 28 -16.29 -3.05 -6.57
N PRO A 29 -15.99 -3.15 -5.26
CA PRO A 29 -15.03 -2.25 -4.64
C PRO A 29 -13.63 -2.52 -5.20
N LEU A 30 -12.94 -1.43 -5.53
CA LEU A 30 -11.53 -1.40 -5.90
C LEU A 30 -10.80 -0.60 -4.82
N LEU A 31 -9.66 -1.12 -4.41
CA LEU A 31 -8.72 -0.41 -3.54
C LEU A 31 -7.70 0.30 -4.44
N VAL A 32 -7.43 1.56 -4.16
CA VAL A 32 -6.35 2.34 -4.76
C VAL A 32 -5.33 2.61 -3.66
N ALA A 33 -4.09 2.23 -3.89
CA ALA A 33 -2.97 2.51 -2.98
C ALA A 33 -1.72 2.85 -3.80
N ASP A 34 -1.09 4.00 -3.50
CA ASP A 34 0.10 4.51 -4.20
C ASP A 34 -0.03 4.48 -5.75
N ASP A 35 -1.16 4.96 -6.27
CA ASP A 35 -1.49 4.96 -7.72
C ASP A 35 -1.71 3.57 -8.34
N TYR A 36 -1.61 2.49 -7.58
CA TYR A 36 -1.96 1.14 -8.00
C TYR A 36 -3.40 0.79 -7.66
N THR A 37 -4.05 0.05 -8.54
CA THR A 37 -5.40 -0.50 -8.30
C THR A 37 -5.33 -1.96 -7.88
N PHE A 38 -6.18 -2.33 -6.94
CA PHE A 38 -6.28 -3.67 -6.41
C PHE A 38 -7.74 -4.12 -6.42
N LYS A 39 -7.97 -5.35 -6.87
CA LYS A 39 -9.29 -6.00 -6.83
C LYS A 39 -9.40 -6.89 -5.61
N LEU A 40 -10.59 -6.94 -5.01
CA LEU A 40 -10.86 -7.85 -3.90
C LEU A 40 -10.72 -9.29 -4.38
N ASN A 41 -9.83 -10.05 -3.75
CA ASN A 41 -9.61 -11.47 -4.04
C ASN A 41 -10.38 -12.37 -3.08
N LYS A 42 -10.24 -12.11 -1.77
CA LYS A 42 -10.89 -12.88 -0.72
C LYS A 42 -11.26 -11.96 0.42
N ALA A 43 -12.43 -12.16 1.02
CA ALA A 43 -12.81 -11.54 2.26
C ALA A 43 -13.04 -12.62 3.32
N THR A 44 -12.50 -12.42 4.51
CA THR A 44 -12.88 -13.12 5.73
C THR A 44 -13.67 -12.16 6.61
N THR A 45 -14.18 -12.63 7.75
CA THR A 45 -14.92 -11.81 8.71
C THR A 45 -14.10 -10.61 9.21
N THR A 46 -12.78 -10.74 9.25
CA THR A 46 -11.87 -9.74 9.84
C THR A 46 -10.96 -9.07 8.80
N THR A 47 -10.69 -9.71 7.67
CA THR A 47 -9.62 -9.29 6.75
C THR A 47 -10.04 -9.38 5.29
N LYS A 48 -9.65 -8.39 4.49
CA LYS A 48 -9.84 -8.38 3.04
C LYS A 48 -8.49 -8.50 2.35
N TYR A 49 -8.35 -9.51 1.51
CA TYR A 49 -7.18 -9.75 0.67
C TYR A 49 -7.44 -9.14 -0.70
N TRP A 50 -6.51 -8.31 -1.14
CA TRP A 50 -6.57 -7.59 -2.40
C TRP A 50 -5.42 -8.04 -3.29
N ILE A 51 -5.65 -8.11 -4.59
CA ILE A 51 -4.60 -8.44 -5.58
C ILE A 51 -4.47 -7.31 -6.58
N CYS A 52 -3.24 -6.97 -6.92
CA CYS A 52 -2.96 -5.91 -7.87
C CYS A 52 -3.63 -6.24 -9.23
N THR A 53 -4.22 -5.24 -9.87
CA THR A 53 -4.83 -5.40 -11.19
C THR A 53 -3.81 -5.32 -12.31
N ILE A 54 -2.62 -4.77 -12.05
CA ILE A 54 -1.51 -4.74 -12.99
C ILE A 54 -0.87 -6.13 -13.01
N LYS A 55 -0.76 -6.73 -14.20
CA LYS A 55 -0.22 -8.09 -14.39
C LYS A 55 1.29 -8.19 -14.14
N ASP A 56 1.98 -7.05 -14.08
CA ASP A 56 3.45 -6.94 -13.99
C ASP A 56 3.93 -6.23 -12.72
N CYS A 57 3.19 -6.32 -11.61
CA CYS A 57 3.75 -5.93 -10.30
C CYS A 57 4.71 -7.02 -9.77
N THR A 58 5.77 -7.28 -10.53
CA THR A 58 6.98 -7.98 -10.07
C THR A 58 8.13 -7.11 -10.56
N HIS A 59 8.66 -6.26 -9.67
CA HIS A 59 9.85 -5.47 -9.95
C HIS A 59 10.88 -5.73 -8.86
#